data_AF-A0A7R9BRY7-F1
#
_entry.id   AF-A0A7R9BRY7-F1
#
_cell.length_a   1.000
_cell.length_b   1.000
_cell.length_c   1.000
_cell.angle_alpha   90.00
_cell.angle_beta   90.00
_cell.angle_gamma   90.00
#
_symmetry.space_group_name_H-M   'P 1'
#
loop_
_entity.id
_entity.type
_entity.pdbx_description
1 polymer ?
#
loop_
_entity_poly.entity_id
_entity_poly.type
_entity_poly.pdbx_seq_one_letter_code
_entity_poly.pdbx_strand_id
1 'polypeptide(L)'
;MCRALNTSMMDSLVTKVLTPEKLLMEPAMLVALLHVHIGCEVGANFVEMLVKWFDELHSSDEALIAEDRRLDNIIFLLCHLQNFKVLDSTLMYDVLKSLCRKLSEKDVELILIILRTIGFSLRKQDANAMKEFIVEVKAKATEQAESYQGARIKFMLEALLAVKNNNALKMPNYDPEPVATMQKTLRMLIQGKTFDELKISLRDLLDAEKRGKWWVVGSAWTGKLPGEDPSGKPAKSQQTSKPAPIANASKEILELARKQRMNTEVRKNVFCIIMTSDDFMDAFEKLIKLGLNKHQDRELVVVSIDCCLQEKVFNPFYAHLVNRLCEYDRRFQLATQFSFWDRVKALKELEAWQLRNLARLFAFLFLKRGLPISVLKAIQFSDLDKKTLRLVRQILMSVLLTDTFDQDAVVDVFLRISQSTKLNELRESLKLFMHHFLLKNKSKLSPEQADLLEERVALADKALASGQKKFSL
;
A
#
# COMPACT_ATOMS: atom_id res chain seq x y z
N MET A 1 -14.25 -22.76 -0.12
CA MET A 1 -13.20 -23.16 0.85
C MET A 1 -13.11 -22.18 2.02
N CYS A 2 -12.83 -20.89 1.80
CA CYS A 2 -12.69 -19.89 2.89
C CYS A 2 -13.92 -19.80 3.82
N ARG A 3 -15.15 -19.83 3.27
CA ARG A 3 -16.37 -19.74 4.09
C ARG A 3 -16.54 -20.93 5.04
N ALA A 4 -16.31 -22.16 4.58
CA ALA A 4 -16.46 -23.37 5.40
C ALA A 4 -15.41 -23.43 6.54
N LEU A 5 -14.17 -23.03 6.25
CA LEU A 5 -13.11 -22.91 7.25
C LEU A 5 -13.48 -21.86 8.31
N ASN A 6 -13.89 -20.68 7.86
CA ASN A 6 -14.30 -19.58 8.71
C ASN A 6 -15.46 -19.97 9.63
N THR A 7 -16.52 -20.61 9.09
CA THR A 7 -17.66 -21.08 9.89
C THR A 7 -17.23 -22.13 10.92
N SER A 8 -16.41 -23.12 10.53
CA SER A 8 -15.93 -24.15 11.46
C SER A 8 -15.08 -23.56 12.59
N MET A 9 -14.25 -22.56 12.29
CA MET A 9 -13.45 -21.84 13.29
C MET A 9 -14.37 -21.05 14.24
N MET A 10 -15.40 -20.38 13.73
CA MET A 10 -16.33 -19.62 14.59
C MET A 10 -17.12 -20.52 15.52
N ASP A 11 -17.69 -21.62 15.02
CA ASP A 11 -18.46 -22.56 15.83
C ASP A 11 -17.62 -23.16 16.96
N SER A 12 -16.31 -23.29 16.74
CA SER A 12 -15.37 -23.83 17.73
C SER A 12 -14.87 -22.79 18.73
N LEU A 13 -14.75 -21.51 18.33
CA LEU A 13 -14.10 -20.47 19.15
C LEU A 13 -15.11 -19.56 19.88
N VAL A 14 -16.29 -19.36 19.29
CA VAL A 14 -17.34 -18.52 19.85
C VAL A 14 -18.33 -19.40 20.61
N THR A 15 -17.83 -20.01 21.68
CA THR A 15 -18.63 -20.82 22.60
C THR A 15 -19.18 -19.97 23.76
N LYS A 16 -20.18 -20.48 24.48
CA LYS A 16 -20.75 -19.81 25.67
C LYS A 16 -19.79 -19.74 26.86
N VAL A 17 -18.67 -20.46 26.80
CA VAL A 17 -17.63 -20.48 27.83
C VAL A 17 -16.47 -19.60 27.36
N LEU A 18 -15.79 -18.95 28.31
CA LEU A 18 -14.61 -18.16 28.00
C LEU A 18 -13.51 -19.09 27.51
N THR A 19 -13.16 -18.96 26.24
CA THR A 19 -12.12 -19.78 25.62
C THR A 19 -10.75 -19.26 26.11
N PRO A 20 -9.82 -20.15 26.51
CA PRO A 20 -8.47 -19.74 26.89
C PRO A 20 -7.81 -18.88 25.79
N GLU A 21 -7.20 -17.76 26.18
CA GLU A 21 -6.65 -16.77 25.22
C GLU A 21 -5.69 -17.40 24.20
N LYS A 22 -4.89 -18.39 24.61
CA LYS A 22 -3.98 -19.11 23.71
C LYS A 22 -4.71 -19.79 22.54
N LEU A 23 -5.87 -20.40 22.81
CA LEU A 23 -6.69 -21.05 21.80
C LEU A 23 -7.43 -20.05 20.90
N LEU A 24 -7.52 -18.78 21.30
CA LEU A 24 -8.01 -17.69 20.45
C LEU A 24 -6.87 -17.06 19.63
N MET A 25 -5.67 -16.96 20.20
CA MET A 25 -4.47 -16.41 19.56
C MET A 25 -3.98 -17.24 18.38
N GLU A 26 -3.94 -18.57 18.50
CA GLU A 26 -3.44 -19.47 17.44
C GLU A 26 -4.29 -19.38 16.14
N PRO A 27 -5.63 -19.47 16.19
CA PRO A 27 -6.51 -19.22 15.06
C PRO A 27 -6.36 -17.82 14.47
N ALA A 28 -6.25 -16.78 15.30
CA ALA A 28 -6.05 -15.42 14.82
C ALA A 28 -4.71 -15.26 14.08
N MET A 29 -3.64 -15.93 14.55
CA MET A 29 -2.36 -15.99 13.84
C MET A 29 -2.48 -16.75 12.51
N LEU A 30 -3.23 -17.85 12.47
CA LEU A 30 -3.50 -18.59 11.23
C LEU A 30 -4.21 -17.69 10.21
N VAL A 31 -5.24 -16.95 10.62
CA VAL A 31 -5.92 -15.98 9.76
C VAL A 31 -4.94 -14.92 9.24
N ALA A 32 -4.05 -14.40 10.09
CA ALA A 32 -3.02 -13.45 9.67
C ALA A 32 -2.03 -14.05 8.66
N LEU A 33 -1.65 -15.31 8.81
CA LEU A 33 -0.81 -16.00 7.84
C LEU A 33 -1.50 -16.16 6.48
N LEU A 34 -2.77 -16.58 6.48
CA LEU A 34 -3.57 -16.74 5.27
C LEU A 34 -3.81 -15.38 4.58
N HIS A 35 -4.06 -14.33 5.36
CA HIS A 35 -4.19 -12.95 4.88
C HIS A 35 -2.97 -12.50 4.07
N VAL A 36 -1.77 -12.81 4.57
CA VAL A 36 -0.51 -12.41 3.92
C VAL A 36 -0.12 -13.34 2.76
N HIS A 37 -0.45 -14.64 2.84
CA HIS A 37 -0.01 -15.62 1.84
C HIS A 37 -0.97 -15.80 0.68
N ILE A 38 -2.27 -15.76 0.94
CA ILE A 38 -3.33 -15.99 -0.05
C ILE A 38 -3.86 -14.66 -0.54
N GLY A 39 -4.13 -13.73 0.38
CA GLY A 39 -4.62 -12.39 0.07
C GLY A 39 -5.54 -11.83 1.15
N CYS A 40 -5.74 -10.51 1.12
CA CYS A 40 -6.51 -9.79 2.14
C CYS A 40 -7.99 -10.19 2.21
N GLU A 41 -8.51 -10.84 1.16
CA GLU A 41 -9.89 -11.32 1.08
C GLU A 41 -10.22 -12.34 2.19
N VAL A 42 -9.24 -13.18 2.57
CA VAL A 42 -9.42 -14.20 3.61
C VAL A 42 -9.62 -13.54 4.98
N GLY A 43 -8.74 -12.60 5.32
CA GLY A 43 -8.82 -11.83 6.56
C GLY A 43 -10.10 -10.98 6.60
N ALA A 44 -10.43 -10.31 5.50
CA ALA A 44 -11.62 -9.44 5.44
C ALA A 44 -12.93 -10.23 5.59
N ASN A 45 -13.05 -11.41 4.97
CA ASN A 45 -14.22 -12.29 5.14
C ASN A 45 -14.34 -12.83 6.58
N PHE A 46 -13.23 -13.18 7.22
CA PHE A 46 -13.23 -13.60 8.62
C PHE A 46 -13.67 -12.46 9.56
N VAL A 47 -13.17 -11.26 9.32
CA VAL A 47 -13.53 -10.05 10.07
C VAL A 47 -14.99 -9.65 9.87
N GLU A 48 -15.51 -9.70 8.63
CA GLU A 48 -16.93 -9.45 8.32
C GLU A 48 -17.84 -10.34 9.18
N MET A 49 -17.51 -11.63 9.24
CA MET A 49 -18.28 -12.61 10.00
C MET A 49 -18.20 -12.38 11.51
N LEU A 50 -17.01 -12.06 12.05
CA LEU A 50 -16.85 -11.68 13.46
C LEU A 50 -17.68 -10.45 13.84
N VAL A 51 -17.65 -9.42 12.98
CA VAL A 51 -18.38 -8.16 13.21
C VAL A 51 -19.90 -8.37 13.15
N LYS A 52 -20.39 -9.20 12.23
CA LYS A 52 -21.81 -9.56 12.16
C LYS A 52 -22.28 -10.26 13.43
N TRP A 53 -21.51 -11.24 13.92
CA TRP A 53 -21.84 -11.93 15.16
C TRP A 53 -21.74 -11.01 16.38
N PHE A 54 -20.78 -10.10 16.40
CA PHE A 54 -20.69 -9.08 17.44
C PHE A 54 -21.96 -8.22 17.47
N ASP A 55 -22.42 -7.71 16.32
CA ASP A 55 -23.60 -6.86 16.22
C ASP A 55 -24.90 -7.61 16.57
N GLU A 56 -25.05 -8.85 16.10
CA GLU A 56 -26.20 -9.72 16.43
C GLU A 56 -26.27 -10.03 17.94
N LEU A 57 -25.16 -10.42 18.56
CA LEU A 57 -25.11 -10.76 19.98
C LEU A 57 -25.20 -9.51 20.87
N HIS A 58 -24.62 -8.39 20.45
CA HIS A 58 -24.68 -7.11 21.20
C HIS A 58 -26.06 -6.46 21.12
N SER A 59 -26.83 -6.76 20.07
CA SER A 59 -28.22 -6.32 19.90
C SER A 59 -29.24 -7.23 20.58
N SER A 60 -28.81 -8.38 21.10
CA SER A 60 -29.66 -9.34 21.80
C SER A 60 -29.99 -8.90 23.25
N ASP A 61 -30.94 -9.58 23.90
CA ASP A 61 -31.45 -9.25 25.24
C ASP A 61 -30.34 -9.27 26.33
N GLU A 62 -30.24 -8.18 27.10
CA GLU A 62 -29.25 -7.99 28.17
C GLU A 62 -29.29 -9.09 29.24
N ALA A 63 -30.46 -9.70 29.50
CA ALA A 63 -30.61 -10.77 30.47
C ALA A 63 -29.89 -12.07 30.05
N LEU A 64 -29.69 -12.29 28.74
CA LEU A 64 -28.99 -13.45 28.20
C LEU A 64 -27.47 -13.24 28.10
N ILE A 65 -27.00 -12.00 28.24
CA ILE A 65 -25.62 -11.58 27.96
C ILE A 65 -24.71 -11.72 29.20
N ALA A 66 -25.27 -11.71 30.42
CA ALA A 66 -24.49 -11.69 31.65
C ALA A 66 -23.61 -12.95 31.85
N GLU A 67 -24.11 -14.13 31.48
CA GLU A 67 -23.37 -15.40 31.59
C GLU A 67 -22.73 -15.84 30.27
N ASP A 68 -23.08 -15.19 29.15
CA ASP A 68 -22.63 -15.58 27.83
C ASP A 68 -21.26 -14.98 27.50
N ARG A 69 -20.26 -15.84 27.31
CA ARG A 69 -18.88 -15.47 26.99
C ARG A 69 -18.58 -15.38 25.50
N ARG A 70 -19.59 -15.55 24.63
CA ARG A 70 -19.41 -15.43 23.18
C ARG A 70 -18.92 -14.05 22.77
N LEU A 71 -19.45 -12.99 23.36
CA LEU A 71 -19.00 -11.61 23.09
C LEU A 71 -17.55 -11.38 23.50
N ASP A 72 -17.13 -11.92 24.66
CA ASP A 72 -15.76 -11.85 25.15
C ASP A 72 -14.81 -12.51 24.14
N ASN A 73 -15.15 -13.73 23.71
CA ASN A 73 -14.36 -14.49 22.73
C ASN A 73 -14.23 -13.73 21.40
N ILE A 74 -15.30 -13.10 20.91
CA ILE A 74 -15.27 -12.28 19.69
C ILE A 74 -14.35 -11.07 19.87
N ILE A 75 -14.46 -10.35 20.99
CA ILE A 75 -13.61 -9.19 21.29
C ILE A 75 -12.14 -9.61 21.39
N PHE A 76 -11.83 -10.71 22.05
CA PHE A 76 -10.46 -11.26 22.08
C PHE A 76 -9.94 -11.56 20.68
N LEU A 77 -10.73 -12.19 19.82
CA LEU A 77 -10.35 -12.45 18.43
C LEU A 77 -10.06 -11.16 17.66
N LEU A 78 -10.92 -10.14 17.76
CA LEU A 78 -10.69 -8.83 17.14
C LEU A 78 -9.40 -8.17 17.66
N CYS A 79 -9.16 -8.23 18.97
CA CYS A 79 -7.91 -7.75 19.58
C CYS A 79 -6.67 -8.47 19.05
N HIS A 80 -6.71 -9.80 18.92
CA HIS A 80 -5.58 -10.57 18.41
C HIS A 80 -5.35 -10.33 16.91
N LEU A 81 -6.40 -10.15 16.11
CA LEU A 81 -6.30 -9.76 14.71
C LEU A 81 -5.65 -8.37 14.54
N GLN A 82 -5.95 -7.41 15.43
CA GLN A 82 -5.25 -6.13 15.48
C GLN A 82 -3.76 -6.32 15.84
N ASN A 83 -3.46 -7.14 16.84
CA ASN A 83 -2.09 -7.44 17.25
C ASN A 83 -1.28 -8.11 16.13
N PHE A 84 -1.90 -8.88 15.26
CA PHE A 84 -1.27 -9.53 14.11
C PHE A 84 -1.36 -8.73 12.81
N LYS A 85 -1.73 -7.44 12.88
CA LYS A 85 -1.75 -6.50 11.74
C LYS A 85 -2.66 -6.94 10.58
N VAL A 86 -3.73 -7.66 10.91
CA VAL A 86 -4.84 -7.89 9.96
C VAL A 86 -5.75 -6.67 9.94
N LEU A 87 -5.97 -6.04 11.10
CA LEU A 87 -6.85 -4.88 11.27
C LEU A 87 -6.06 -3.59 11.54
N ASP A 88 -6.64 -2.45 11.15
CA ASP A 88 -6.20 -1.11 11.57
C ASP A 88 -7.00 -0.59 12.78
N SER A 89 -6.47 0.41 13.48
CA SER A 89 -7.06 0.96 14.71
C SER A 89 -8.48 1.51 14.52
N THR A 90 -8.85 1.91 13.29
CA THR A 90 -10.17 2.45 12.95
C THR A 90 -11.31 1.54 13.41
N LEU A 91 -11.26 0.24 13.08
CA LEU A 91 -12.33 -0.69 13.43
C LEU A 91 -12.45 -0.86 14.95
N MET A 92 -11.32 -0.93 15.65
CA MET A 92 -11.32 -1.09 17.11
C MET A 92 -11.86 0.14 17.83
N TYR A 93 -11.61 1.34 17.33
CA TYR A 93 -12.25 2.55 17.84
C TYR A 93 -13.75 2.58 17.56
N ASP A 94 -14.22 2.12 16.40
CA ASP A 94 -15.65 2.01 16.13
C ASP A 94 -16.36 1.01 17.05
N VAL A 95 -15.72 -0.13 17.33
CA VAL A 95 -16.23 -1.13 18.31
C VAL A 95 -16.28 -0.50 19.71
N LEU A 96 -15.21 0.17 20.15
CA LEU A 96 -15.17 0.88 21.43
C LEU A 96 -16.28 1.94 21.55
N LYS A 97 -16.50 2.73 20.48
CA LYS A 97 -17.60 3.71 20.42
C LYS A 97 -18.98 3.04 20.45
N SER A 98 -19.14 1.88 19.80
CA SER A 98 -20.39 1.11 19.85
C SER A 98 -20.71 0.62 21.27
N LEU A 99 -19.74 0.02 21.96
CA LEU A 99 -19.86 -0.41 23.35
C LEU A 99 -20.17 0.77 24.29
N CYS A 100 -19.51 1.91 24.06
CA CYS A 100 -19.77 3.12 24.82
C CYS A 100 -21.23 3.58 24.67
N ARG A 101 -21.89 3.43 23.52
CA ARG A 101 -23.29 3.91 23.32
C ARG A 101 -24.33 3.33 24.27
N LYS A 102 -24.22 2.07 24.68
CA LYS A 102 -25.10 1.49 25.72
C LYS A 102 -24.47 1.64 27.11
N LEU A 103 -23.18 1.29 27.22
CA LEU A 103 -22.43 1.29 28.48
C LEU A 103 -23.10 0.42 29.57
N SER A 104 -23.56 -0.77 29.19
CA SER A 104 -24.03 -1.81 30.11
C SER A 104 -22.87 -2.42 30.91
N GLU A 105 -23.19 -3.27 31.89
CA GLU A 105 -22.17 -4.01 32.66
C GLU A 105 -21.23 -4.79 31.75
N LYS A 106 -21.81 -5.44 30.73
CA LYS A 106 -21.06 -6.22 29.75
C LYS A 106 -20.18 -5.31 28.91
N ASP A 107 -20.68 -4.15 28.48
CA ASP A 107 -19.90 -3.22 27.68
C ASP A 107 -18.64 -2.75 28.41
N VAL A 108 -18.75 -2.47 29.72
CA VAL A 108 -17.61 -2.08 30.55
C VAL A 108 -16.58 -3.21 30.64
N GLU A 109 -17.04 -4.46 30.78
CA GLU A 109 -16.16 -5.65 30.75
C GLU A 109 -15.44 -5.80 29.41
N LEU A 110 -16.17 -5.67 28.29
CA LEU A 110 -15.60 -5.78 26.94
C LEU A 110 -14.61 -4.64 26.63
N ILE A 111 -14.90 -3.41 27.07
CA ILE A 111 -13.97 -2.27 26.94
C ILE A 111 -12.68 -2.55 27.72
N LEU A 112 -12.78 -3.06 28.95
CA LEU A 112 -11.62 -3.43 29.76
C LEU A 112 -10.74 -4.49 29.07
N ILE A 113 -11.36 -5.50 28.43
CA ILE A 113 -10.64 -6.51 27.64
C ILE A 113 -9.86 -5.85 26.49
N ILE A 114 -10.49 -4.92 25.75
CA ILE A 114 -9.84 -4.22 24.64
C ILE A 114 -8.65 -3.39 25.15
N LEU A 115 -8.83 -2.63 26.23
CA LEU A 115 -7.80 -1.76 26.78
C LEU A 115 -6.61 -2.55 27.32
N ARG A 116 -6.86 -3.67 27.99
CA ARG A 116 -5.84 -4.63 28.44
C ARG A 116 -5.05 -5.21 27.27
N THR A 117 -5.74 -5.63 26.22
CA THR A 117 -5.12 -6.45 25.17
C THR A 117 -4.41 -5.61 24.10
N ILE A 118 -5.00 -4.47 23.70
CA ILE A 118 -4.49 -3.64 22.61
C ILE A 118 -4.46 -2.13 22.90
N GLY A 119 -4.87 -1.68 24.09
CA GLY A 119 -5.02 -0.25 24.41
C GLY A 119 -3.76 0.59 24.16
N PHE A 120 -2.60 0.10 24.60
CA PHE A 120 -1.31 0.79 24.36
C PHE A 120 -0.94 0.85 22.87
N SER A 121 -1.28 -0.20 22.11
CA SER A 121 -1.04 -0.26 20.66
C SER A 121 -1.94 0.73 19.93
N LEU A 122 -3.23 0.81 20.30
CA LEU A 122 -4.19 1.77 19.75
C LEU A 122 -3.75 3.22 20.00
N ARG A 123 -3.29 3.53 21.22
CA ARG A 123 -2.74 4.86 21.53
C ARG A 123 -1.50 5.19 20.69
N LYS A 124 -0.63 4.21 20.45
CA LYS A 124 0.58 4.41 19.64
C LYS A 124 0.24 4.67 18.17
N GLN A 125 -0.81 4.03 17.66
CA GLN A 125 -1.29 4.22 16.28
C GLN A 125 -2.03 5.55 16.12
N ASP A 126 -2.94 5.88 17.04
CA ASP A 126 -3.70 7.13 17.04
C ASP A 126 -3.95 7.65 18.46
N ALA A 127 -3.14 8.62 18.87
CA ALA A 127 -3.27 9.24 20.19
C ALA A 127 -4.44 10.24 20.28
N ASN A 128 -4.94 10.74 19.15
CA ASN A 128 -6.04 11.70 19.12
C ASN A 128 -7.37 10.98 19.27
N ALA A 129 -7.60 9.89 18.53
CA ALA A 129 -8.78 9.05 18.69
C ALA A 129 -8.92 8.49 20.13
N MET A 130 -7.80 8.13 20.78
CA MET A 130 -7.81 7.73 22.20
C MET A 130 -8.26 8.88 23.12
N LYS A 131 -7.84 10.12 22.87
CA LYS A 131 -8.26 11.28 23.67
C LYS A 131 -9.75 11.56 23.48
N GLU A 132 -10.23 11.52 22.24
CA GLU A 132 -11.66 11.70 21.92
C GLU A 132 -12.50 10.63 22.61
N PHE A 133 -12.11 9.36 22.51
CA PHE A 133 -12.80 8.26 23.18
C PHE A 133 -12.85 8.45 24.71
N ILE A 134 -11.77 8.91 25.34
CA ILE A 134 -11.75 9.20 26.78
C ILE A 134 -12.74 10.31 27.15
N VAL A 135 -12.91 11.32 26.30
CA VAL A 135 -13.90 12.38 26.53
C VAL A 135 -15.32 11.83 26.41
N GLU A 136 -15.60 11.05 25.37
CA GLU A 136 -16.90 10.39 25.15
C GLU A 136 -17.29 9.49 26.33
N VAL A 137 -16.38 8.61 26.77
CA VAL A 137 -16.63 7.71 27.91
C VAL A 137 -16.87 8.48 29.20
N LYS A 138 -16.12 9.57 29.46
CA LYS A 138 -16.31 10.38 30.66
C LYS A 138 -17.64 11.12 30.67
N ALA A 139 -18.06 11.67 29.53
CA ALA A 139 -19.37 12.32 29.41
C ALA A 139 -20.48 11.33 29.78
N LYS A 140 -20.45 10.14 29.17
CA LYS A 140 -21.43 9.09 29.42
C LYS A 140 -21.41 8.51 30.83
N ALA A 141 -20.23 8.35 31.41
CA ALA A 141 -20.07 7.93 32.80
C ALA A 141 -20.66 8.95 33.78
N THR A 142 -20.68 10.24 33.41
CA THR A 142 -21.24 11.32 34.23
C THR A 142 -22.76 11.36 34.11
N GLU A 143 -23.30 11.10 32.92
CA GLU A 143 -24.75 10.94 32.69
C GLU A 143 -25.34 9.76 33.48
N GLN A 144 -24.55 8.71 33.73
CA GLN A 144 -24.94 7.52 34.49
C GLN A 144 -24.40 7.50 35.93
N ALA A 145 -23.96 8.65 36.47
CA ALA A 145 -23.28 8.75 37.76
C ALA A 145 -24.12 8.29 38.99
N GLU A 146 -25.44 8.21 38.86
CA GLU A 146 -26.36 7.71 39.91
C GLU A 146 -26.63 6.20 39.83
N SER A 147 -26.03 5.49 38.86
CA SER A 147 -26.23 4.05 38.66
C SER A 147 -25.37 3.17 39.57
N TYR A 148 -25.89 1.96 39.87
CA TYR A 148 -25.26 0.89 40.69
C TYR A 148 -23.87 0.44 40.19
N GLN A 149 -23.39 0.92 39.04
CA GLN A 149 -22.16 0.47 38.36
C GLN A 149 -20.92 1.35 38.57
N GLY A 150 -20.98 2.35 39.46
CA GLY A 150 -19.92 3.34 39.65
C GLY A 150 -18.51 2.77 39.87
N ALA A 151 -18.36 1.63 40.56
CA ALA A 151 -17.05 1.01 40.81
C ALA A 151 -16.40 0.44 39.54
N ARG A 152 -17.16 -0.25 38.67
CA ARG A 152 -16.64 -0.83 37.42
C ARG A 152 -16.31 0.25 36.40
N ILE A 153 -17.17 1.26 36.30
CA ILE A 153 -16.93 2.42 35.43
C ILE A 153 -15.68 3.17 35.90
N LYS A 154 -15.51 3.37 37.21
CA LYS A 154 -14.30 3.99 37.77
C LYS A 154 -13.05 3.18 37.44
N PHE A 155 -13.10 1.85 37.58
CA PHE A 155 -12.00 0.97 37.23
C PHE A 155 -11.65 1.03 35.73
N MET A 156 -12.66 1.05 34.85
CA MET A 156 -12.48 1.26 33.42
C MET A 156 -11.85 2.63 33.11
N LEU A 157 -12.25 3.69 33.80
CA LEU A 157 -11.65 5.02 33.66
C LEU A 157 -10.18 5.04 34.12
N GLU A 158 -9.84 4.32 35.19
CA GLU A 158 -8.46 4.16 35.66
C GLU A 158 -7.60 3.42 34.61
N ALA A 159 -8.12 2.33 34.05
CA ALA A 159 -7.49 1.61 32.95
C ALA A 159 -7.29 2.52 31.73
N LEU A 160 -8.31 3.30 31.32
CA LEU A 160 -8.20 4.28 30.24
C LEU A 160 -7.10 5.31 30.49
N LEU A 161 -6.99 5.82 31.71
CA LEU A 161 -5.92 6.76 32.09
C LEU A 161 -4.53 6.10 32.07
N ALA A 162 -4.43 4.83 32.46
CA ALA A 162 -3.21 4.06 32.34
C ALA A 162 -2.77 3.92 30.88
N VAL A 163 -3.70 3.63 29.94
CA VAL A 163 -3.42 3.67 28.49
C VAL A 163 -2.94 5.05 28.09
N LYS A 164 -3.72 6.10 28.40
CA LYS A 164 -3.44 7.49 27.99
C LYS A 164 -2.06 7.97 28.42
N ASN A 165 -1.64 7.60 29.62
CA ASN A 165 -0.35 7.99 30.19
C ASN A 165 0.78 7.00 29.84
N ASN A 166 0.50 5.99 29.01
CA ASN A 166 1.44 4.94 28.64
C ASN A 166 2.07 4.23 29.85
N ASN A 167 1.27 4.03 30.90
CA ASN A 167 1.73 3.44 32.16
C ASN A 167 1.22 2.00 32.30
N ALA A 168 1.99 1.06 31.74
CA ALA A 168 1.67 -0.38 31.77
C ALA A 168 1.61 -0.96 33.18
N LEU A 169 2.35 -0.42 34.16
CA LEU A 169 2.36 -0.90 35.54
C LEU A 169 1.02 -0.69 36.26
N LYS A 170 0.25 0.32 35.82
CA LYS A 170 -1.08 0.62 36.37
C LYS A 170 -2.19 -0.16 35.67
N MET A 171 -1.87 -1.00 34.69
CA MET A 171 -2.87 -1.81 34.01
C MET A 171 -3.09 -3.16 34.69
N PRO A 172 -4.34 -3.48 35.07
CA PRO A 172 -4.67 -4.74 35.69
C PRO A 172 -4.51 -5.90 34.72
N ASN A 173 -3.87 -6.99 35.17
CA ASN A 173 -3.68 -8.23 34.41
C ASN A 173 -3.08 -8.01 33.00
N TYR A 174 -2.21 -7.01 32.85
CA TYR A 174 -1.51 -6.74 31.60
C TYR A 174 -0.25 -7.59 31.47
N ASP A 175 -0.26 -8.52 30.52
CA ASP A 175 0.93 -9.29 30.13
C ASP A 175 1.12 -9.25 28.60
N PRO A 176 2.14 -8.54 28.10
CA PRO A 176 2.43 -8.49 26.66
C PRO A 176 3.23 -9.70 26.13
N GLU A 177 3.78 -10.56 27.00
CA GLU A 177 4.75 -11.59 26.61
C GLU A 177 4.17 -12.67 25.67
N PRO A 178 2.97 -13.24 25.90
CA PRO A 178 2.40 -14.26 25.03
C PRO A 178 2.16 -13.73 23.61
N VAL A 179 1.61 -12.52 23.50
CA VAL A 179 1.35 -11.85 22.22
C VAL A 179 2.65 -11.50 21.51
N ALA A 180 3.64 -10.97 22.23
CA ALA A 180 4.94 -10.63 21.66
C ALA A 180 5.68 -11.85 21.10
N THR A 181 5.58 -12.99 21.79
CA THR A 181 6.14 -14.28 21.34
C THR A 181 5.45 -14.73 20.05
N MET A 182 4.12 -14.70 20.01
CA MET A 182 3.37 -15.09 18.81
C MET A 182 3.64 -14.15 17.62
N GLN A 183 3.77 -12.84 17.85
CA GLN A 183 4.17 -11.88 16.82
C GLN A 183 5.58 -12.16 16.27
N LYS A 184 6.53 -12.63 17.11
CA LYS A 184 7.86 -13.05 16.63
C LYS A 184 7.73 -14.29 15.73
N THR A 185 6.97 -15.30 16.14
CA THR A 185 6.69 -16.50 15.34
C THR A 185 6.05 -16.13 14.00
N LEU A 186 5.03 -15.29 14.00
CA LEU A 186 4.38 -14.79 12.80
C LEU A 186 5.37 -14.09 11.85
N ARG A 187 6.25 -13.22 12.37
CA ARG A 187 7.30 -12.56 11.57
C ARG A 187 8.26 -13.54 10.90
N MET A 188 8.63 -14.62 11.58
CA MET A 188 9.48 -15.66 10.99
C MET A 188 8.78 -16.40 9.86
N LEU A 189 7.49 -16.73 10.05
CA LEU A 189 6.69 -17.47 9.07
C LEU A 189 6.34 -16.65 7.82
N ILE A 190 6.29 -15.32 7.92
CA ILE A 190 5.94 -14.41 6.81
C ILE A 190 7.10 -14.18 5.83
N GLN A 191 8.33 -14.53 6.19
CA GLN A 191 9.51 -14.49 5.32
C GLN A 191 9.72 -13.15 4.57
N GLY A 192 9.37 -12.02 5.21
CA GLY A 192 9.58 -10.68 4.67
C GLY A 192 8.49 -10.15 3.72
N LYS A 193 7.34 -10.82 3.59
CA LYS A 193 6.14 -10.22 2.98
C LYS A 193 5.56 -9.11 3.88
N THR A 194 4.90 -8.14 3.27
CA THR A 194 4.28 -7.01 3.99
C THR A 194 2.86 -7.35 4.43
N PHE A 195 2.45 -6.82 5.59
CA PHE A 195 1.05 -6.84 6.02
C PHE A 195 0.28 -5.73 5.31
N ASP A 196 -0.81 -6.08 4.66
CA ASP A 196 -1.81 -5.12 4.17
C ASP A 196 -2.93 -5.00 5.22
N GLU A 197 -2.76 -4.09 6.19
CA GLU A 197 -3.75 -3.85 7.26
C GLU A 197 -5.10 -3.39 6.67
N LEU A 198 -6.19 -3.99 7.12
CA LEU A 198 -7.56 -3.66 6.70
C LEU A 198 -8.03 -2.37 7.37
N LYS A 199 -8.13 -1.29 6.59
CA LYS A 199 -8.66 0.01 7.03
C LYS A 199 -10.15 0.12 6.70
N ILE A 200 -10.99 -0.41 7.59
CA ILE A 200 -12.46 -0.47 7.38
C ILE A 200 -13.18 0.00 8.64
N SER A 201 -14.29 0.72 8.46
CA SER A 201 -15.19 1.06 9.57
C SER A 201 -16.12 -0.11 9.93
N LEU A 202 -16.61 -0.12 11.17
CA LEU A 202 -17.59 -1.12 11.62
C LEU A 202 -18.85 -1.13 10.74
N ARG A 203 -19.33 0.07 10.38
CA ARG A 203 -20.53 0.25 9.54
C ARG A 203 -20.35 -0.31 8.15
N ASP A 204 -19.16 -0.17 7.56
CA ASP A 204 -18.88 -0.67 6.22
C ASP A 204 -18.83 -2.21 6.17
N LEU A 205 -18.43 -2.85 7.27
CA LEU A 205 -18.48 -4.31 7.40
C LEU A 205 -19.92 -4.83 7.58
N LEU A 206 -20.74 -4.14 8.36
CA LEU A 206 -22.15 -4.52 8.56
C LEU A 206 -22.98 -4.30 7.29
N ASP A 207 -22.73 -3.21 6.55
CA ASP A 207 -23.40 -2.90 5.29
C ASP A 207 -22.75 -3.57 4.06
N ALA A 208 -21.79 -4.48 4.24
CA ALA A 208 -21.01 -5.07 3.14
C ALA A 208 -21.87 -5.78 2.08
N GLU A 209 -23.03 -6.33 2.45
CA GLU A 209 -23.94 -6.94 1.46
C GLU A 209 -24.71 -5.90 0.63
N LYS A 210 -24.97 -4.71 1.18
CA LYS A 210 -25.69 -3.62 0.51
C LYS A 210 -24.77 -2.72 -0.30
N ARG A 211 -23.57 -2.45 0.25
CA ARG A 211 -22.58 -1.57 -0.35
C ARG A 211 -21.60 -2.30 -1.26
N GLY A 212 -21.58 -3.63 -1.25
CA GLY A 212 -20.66 -4.48 -2.01
C GLY A 212 -19.51 -5.01 -1.14
N LYS A 213 -18.79 -6.05 -1.55
CA LYS A 213 -17.63 -6.51 -0.80
C LYS A 213 -16.36 -5.92 -1.40
N TRP A 214 -15.80 -4.90 -0.77
CA TRP A 214 -14.64 -4.16 -1.34
C TRP A 214 -13.40 -5.06 -1.51
N TRP A 215 -13.31 -6.14 -0.73
CA TRP A 215 -12.26 -7.16 -0.79
C TRP A 215 -12.59 -8.34 -1.72
N VAL A 216 -13.66 -8.27 -2.52
CA VAL A 216 -13.97 -9.30 -3.52
C VAL A 216 -13.77 -8.68 -4.90
N VAL A 217 -12.77 -9.16 -5.64
CA VAL A 217 -12.46 -8.71 -7.01
C VAL A 217 -13.70 -8.80 -7.90
N GLY A 218 -14.20 -7.65 -8.38
CA GLY A 218 -15.36 -7.55 -9.28
C GLY A 218 -16.66 -7.04 -8.65
N SER A 219 -16.69 -6.72 -7.34
CA SER A 219 -17.88 -6.18 -6.67
C SER A 219 -17.92 -4.65 -6.75
N ALA A 220 -19.05 -4.06 -7.14
CA ALA A 220 -19.24 -2.60 -7.15
C ALA A 220 -19.41 -2.08 -5.71
N TRP A 221 -18.32 -1.61 -5.08
CA TRP A 221 -18.35 -0.98 -3.75
C TRP A 221 -18.89 0.47 -3.84
N THR A 222 -19.93 0.82 -3.07
CA THR A 222 -20.60 2.13 -3.09
C THR A 222 -20.47 2.95 -1.79
N GLY A 223 -19.63 2.53 -0.83
CA GLY A 223 -19.47 3.19 0.47
C GLY A 223 -18.65 4.48 0.46
N LYS A 224 -19.07 5.48 1.26
CA LYS A 224 -18.35 6.74 1.55
C LYS A 224 -17.20 6.50 2.53
N LEU A 225 -16.07 7.20 2.32
CA LEU A 225 -14.95 7.24 3.27
C LEU A 225 -15.38 7.96 4.57
N PRO A 226 -15.12 7.42 5.77
CA PRO A 226 -15.44 8.08 7.04
C PRO A 226 -14.55 9.31 7.27
N GLY A 227 -15.16 10.50 7.38
CA GLY A 227 -14.44 11.77 7.63
C GLY A 227 -15.18 13.04 7.20
N GLU A 228 -16.30 12.93 6.47
CA GLU A 228 -17.16 14.08 6.16
C GLU A 228 -18.38 14.10 7.11
N ASP A 229 -18.32 14.92 8.18
CA ASP A 229 -19.52 15.37 8.90
C ASP A 229 -19.56 16.93 8.93
N PRO A 230 -20.74 17.57 8.77
CA PRO A 230 -20.83 18.98 8.44
C PRO A 230 -21.44 19.82 9.56
N SER A 231 -20.66 20.33 10.52
CA SER A 231 -21.04 21.54 11.29
C SER A 231 -19.96 21.97 12.27
N GLY A 232 -19.37 23.15 12.06
CA GLY A 232 -18.49 23.81 13.03
C GLY A 232 -17.48 24.76 12.37
N LYS A 233 -17.88 26.01 12.11
CA LYS A 233 -16.94 27.12 11.85
C LYS A 233 -16.23 27.48 13.17
N PRO A 234 -14.94 27.87 13.20
CA PRO A 234 -14.53 29.15 12.65
C PRO A 234 -13.14 29.25 11.95
N ALA A 235 -13.06 30.30 11.13
CA ALA A 235 -11.89 31.14 10.79
C ALA A 235 -10.77 30.61 9.85
N LYS A 236 -10.98 30.89 8.56
CA LYS A 236 -10.03 31.46 7.57
C LYS A 236 -8.57 30.95 7.58
N SER A 237 -8.29 30.03 6.65
CA SER A 237 -7.31 30.28 5.58
C SER A 237 -7.70 29.47 4.34
N GLN A 238 -7.52 30.07 3.17
CA GLN A 238 -8.19 29.76 1.92
C GLN A 238 -7.69 28.50 1.21
N GLN A 239 -8.63 27.87 0.49
CA GLN A 239 -8.49 26.93 -0.64
C GLN A 239 -8.06 25.49 -0.33
N THR A 240 -9.07 24.64 -0.09
CA THR A 240 -9.06 23.23 -0.55
C THR A 240 -10.40 22.91 -1.21
N SER A 241 -10.41 23.00 -2.54
CA SER A 241 -11.45 22.41 -3.38
C SER A 241 -11.42 20.88 -3.26
N LYS A 242 -12.59 20.29 -3.09
CA LYS A 242 -12.86 18.85 -3.25
C LYS A 242 -12.23 18.32 -4.55
N PRO A 243 -11.76 17.06 -4.62
CA PRO A 243 -11.32 16.49 -5.89
C PRO A 243 -12.55 16.15 -6.73
N ALA A 244 -12.90 17.04 -7.65
CA ALA A 244 -13.76 16.73 -8.79
C ALA A 244 -12.96 16.93 -10.09
N PRO A 245 -12.27 15.90 -10.63
CA PRO A 245 -11.48 16.05 -11.85
C PRO A 245 -12.29 15.88 -13.14
N ILE A 246 -13.62 15.70 -13.06
CA ILE A 246 -14.49 15.55 -14.24
C ILE A 246 -15.15 16.89 -14.61
N ALA A 247 -15.27 17.84 -13.67
CA ALA A 247 -16.03 19.08 -13.91
C ALA A 247 -15.33 20.07 -14.87
N ASN A 248 -14.00 19.98 -15.02
CA ASN A 248 -13.22 20.89 -15.87
C ASN A 248 -12.66 20.23 -17.14
N ALA A 249 -12.86 18.93 -17.36
CA ALA A 249 -12.40 18.26 -18.58
C ALA A 249 -13.42 18.47 -19.71
N SER A 250 -12.96 19.02 -20.84
CA SER A 250 -13.82 19.18 -22.02
C SER A 250 -14.34 17.81 -22.50
N LYS A 251 -15.52 17.79 -23.16
CA LYS A 251 -16.11 16.55 -23.70
C LYS A 251 -15.12 15.78 -24.61
N GLU A 252 -14.24 16.50 -25.30
CA GLU A 252 -13.19 15.94 -26.16
C GLU A 252 -12.13 15.15 -25.37
N ILE A 253 -11.70 15.62 -24.20
CA ILE A 253 -10.74 14.93 -23.33
C ILE A 253 -11.33 13.64 -22.77
N LEU A 254 -12.63 13.64 -22.44
CA LEU A 254 -13.35 12.44 -22.00
C LEU A 254 -13.52 11.41 -23.11
N GLU A 255 -13.67 11.84 -24.37
CA GLU A 255 -13.68 10.95 -25.53
C GLU A 255 -12.30 10.37 -25.85
N LEU A 256 -11.24 11.17 -25.71
CA LEU A 256 -9.84 10.72 -25.81
C LEU A 256 -9.52 9.66 -24.74
N ALA A 257 -9.98 9.85 -23.50
CA ALA A 257 -9.81 8.85 -22.43
C ALA A 257 -10.47 7.51 -22.78
N ARG A 258 -11.66 7.54 -23.40
CA ARG A 258 -12.34 6.32 -23.89
C ARG A 258 -11.55 5.65 -25.02
N LYS A 259 -11.02 6.42 -25.97
CA LYS A 259 -10.19 5.90 -27.07
C LYS A 259 -8.89 5.26 -26.57
N GLN A 260 -8.30 5.77 -25.49
CA GLN A 260 -7.09 5.21 -24.86
C GLN A 260 -7.37 4.05 -23.87
N ARG A 261 -8.57 3.46 -23.89
CA ARG A 261 -8.95 2.31 -23.04
C ARG A 261 -8.85 2.58 -21.53
N MET A 262 -9.09 3.83 -21.11
CA MET A 262 -9.19 4.20 -19.70
C MET A 262 -10.56 3.73 -19.16
N ASN A 263 -10.64 2.45 -18.81
CA ASN A 263 -11.92 1.79 -18.48
C ASN A 263 -12.44 2.11 -17.07
N THR A 264 -11.56 2.49 -16.15
CA THR A 264 -11.91 2.82 -14.75
C THR A 264 -12.01 4.32 -14.53
N GLU A 265 -12.83 4.75 -13.57
CA GLU A 265 -12.95 6.17 -13.21
C GLU A 265 -11.62 6.76 -12.72
N VAL A 266 -10.83 5.98 -11.97
CA VAL A 266 -9.49 6.37 -11.53
C VAL A 266 -8.60 6.69 -12.73
N ARG A 267 -8.55 5.81 -13.74
CA ARG A 267 -7.74 6.04 -14.94
C ARG A 267 -8.19 7.27 -15.72
N LYS A 268 -9.51 7.49 -15.83
CA LYS A 268 -10.06 8.69 -16.48
C LYS A 268 -9.68 9.96 -15.73
N ASN A 269 -9.77 9.96 -14.40
CA ASN A 269 -9.42 11.11 -13.58
C ASN A 269 -7.92 11.46 -13.69
N VAL A 270 -7.06 10.45 -13.61
CA VAL A 270 -5.61 10.62 -13.77
C VAL A 270 -5.28 11.15 -15.17
N PHE A 271 -5.89 10.57 -16.21
CA PHE A 271 -5.73 11.04 -17.58
C PHE A 271 -6.18 12.49 -17.75
N CYS A 272 -7.34 12.86 -17.21
CA CYS A 272 -7.85 14.22 -17.29
C CYS A 272 -6.92 15.21 -16.60
N ILE A 273 -6.40 14.87 -15.42
CA ILE A 273 -5.43 15.72 -14.71
C ILE A 273 -4.17 15.90 -15.54
N ILE A 274 -3.60 14.82 -16.06
CA ILE A 274 -2.40 14.88 -16.90
C ILE A 274 -2.61 15.78 -18.12
N MET A 275 -3.78 15.70 -18.77
CA MET A 275 -4.08 16.47 -19.99
C MET A 275 -4.52 17.92 -19.74
N THR A 276 -4.95 18.26 -18.53
CA THR A 276 -5.41 19.61 -18.14
C THR A 276 -4.40 20.37 -17.29
N SER A 277 -3.26 19.75 -16.98
CA SER A 277 -2.19 20.38 -16.22
C SER A 277 -1.25 21.17 -17.11
N ASP A 278 -0.80 22.31 -16.60
CA ASP A 278 0.08 23.22 -17.34
C ASP A 278 1.52 22.70 -17.41
N ASP A 279 2.00 22.09 -16.32
CA ASP A 279 3.31 21.48 -16.23
C ASP A 279 3.31 20.18 -15.40
N PHE A 280 4.47 19.51 -15.36
CA PHE A 280 4.58 18.21 -14.67
C PHE A 280 4.50 18.34 -13.14
N MET A 281 4.80 19.51 -12.57
CA MET A 281 4.73 19.75 -11.12
C MET A 281 3.29 19.99 -10.68
N ASP A 282 2.54 20.77 -11.44
CA ASP A 282 1.10 20.96 -11.28
C ASP A 282 0.35 19.62 -11.46
N ALA A 283 0.70 18.84 -12.50
CA ALA A 283 0.19 17.49 -12.68
C ALA A 283 0.51 16.61 -11.46
N PHE A 284 1.76 16.61 -11.01
CA PHE A 284 2.17 15.84 -9.84
C PHE A 284 1.37 16.21 -8.59
N GLU A 285 1.24 17.51 -8.28
CA GLU A 285 0.47 17.96 -7.12
C GLU A 285 -1.00 17.56 -7.18
N LYS A 286 -1.64 17.76 -8.33
CA LYS A 286 -3.04 17.38 -8.55
C LYS A 286 -3.25 15.87 -8.45
N LEU A 287 -2.31 15.07 -8.97
CA LEU A 287 -2.35 13.61 -8.88
C LEU A 287 -2.17 13.10 -7.46
N ILE A 288 -1.25 13.67 -6.67
CA ILE A 288 -1.07 13.28 -5.25
C ILE A 288 -2.28 13.70 -4.41
N LYS A 289 -2.87 14.88 -4.70
CA LYS A 289 -4.09 15.38 -4.04
C LYS A 289 -5.33 14.52 -4.32
N LEU A 290 -5.32 13.60 -5.30
CA LEU A 290 -6.40 12.63 -5.50
C LEU A 290 -6.58 11.68 -4.30
N GLY A 291 -5.54 11.49 -3.47
CA GLY A 291 -5.64 10.66 -2.26
C GLY A 291 -6.07 9.22 -2.55
N LEU A 292 -5.60 8.64 -3.67
CA LEU A 292 -5.96 7.29 -4.07
C LEU A 292 -5.44 6.25 -3.06
N ASN A 293 -6.09 5.09 -3.02
CA ASN A 293 -5.63 4.00 -2.16
C ASN A 293 -4.32 3.38 -2.71
N LYS A 294 -3.58 2.64 -1.87
CA LYS A 294 -2.27 2.06 -2.24
C LYS A 294 -2.30 1.16 -3.49
N HIS A 295 -3.44 0.52 -3.78
CA HIS A 295 -3.61 -0.32 -4.98
C HIS A 295 -3.93 0.50 -6.23
N GLN A 296 -4.62 1.62 -6.09
CA GLN A 296 -4.98 2.55 -7.17
C GLN A 296 -3.86 3.53 -7.49
N ASP A 297 -2.98 3.84 -6.53
CA ASP A 297 -1.83 4.72 -6.73
C ASP A 297 -0.88 4.22 -7.83
N ARG A 298 -0.80 2.90 -8.05
CA ARG A 298 -0.02 2.37 -9.17
C ARG A 298 -0.55 2.83 -10.53
N GLU A 299 -1.85 3.13 -10.62
CA GLU A 299 -2.49 3.63 -11.85
C GLU A 299 -1.98 5.02 -12.21
N LEU A 300 -1.48 5.82 -11.26
CA LEU A 300 -0.81 7.10 -11.55
C LEU A 300 0.36 6.90 -12.51
N VAL A 301 1.21 5.92 -12.19
CA VAL A 301 2.39 5.57 -12.98
C VAL A 301 1.99 4.88 -14.28
N VAL A 302 1.09 3.88 -14.21
CA VAL A 302 0.68 3.11 -15.39
C VAL A 302 0.05 4.02 -16.44
N VAL A 303 -0.87 4.91 -16.04
CA VAL A 303 -1.52 5.87 -16.96
C VAL A 303 -0.51 6.86 -17.52
N SER A 304 0.43 7.36 -16.70
CA SER A 304 1.48 8.28 -17.18
C SER A 304 2.36 7.63 -18.26
N ILE A 305 2.74 6.37 -18.06
CA ILE A 305 3.52 5.60 -19.04
C ILE A 305 2.66 5.32 -20.28
N ASP A 306 1.40 4.94 -20.11
CA ASP A 306 0.48 4.72 -21.23
C ASP A 306 0.33 5.95 -22.10
N CYS A 307 0.12 7.13 -21.51
CA CYS A 307 0.03 8.39 -22.25
C CYS A 307 1.33 8.67 -23.01
N CYS A 308 2.49 8.49 -22.36
CA CYS A 308 3.80 8.63 -23.01
C CYS A 308 3.97 7.69 -24.22
N LEU A 309 3.45 6.47 -24.14
CA LEU A 309 3.46 5.51 -25.24
C LEU A 309 2.39 5.76 -26.29
N GLN A 310 1.46 6.70 -26.09
CA GLN A 310 0.47 7.08 -27.11
C GLN A 310 0.89 8.29 -27.94
N GLU A 311 1.93 9.03 -27.52
CA GLU A 311 2.41 10.19 -28.27
C GLU A 311 3.37 9.83 -29.42
N LYS A 312 3.10 10.32 -30.63
CA LYS A 312 3.96 10.02 -31.80
C LYS A 312 5.41 10.49 -31.64
N VAL A 313 5.62 11.55 -30.86
CA VAL A 313 6.94 12.11 -30.54
C VAL A 313 7.11 12.02 -29.03
N PHE A 314 8.31 11.65 -28.58
CA PHE A 314 8.61 11.58 -27.15
C PHE A 314 8.50 12.95 -26.50
N ASN A 315 7.61 13.07 -25.52
CA ASN A 315 7.42 14.26 -24.72
C ASN A 315 8.10 14.09 -23.34
N PRO A 316 9.10 14.94 -23.00
CA PRO A 316 9.81 14.87 -21.72
C PRO A 316 8.91 15.05 -20.50
N PHE A 317 7.74 15.71 -20.64
CA PHE A 317 6.77 15.92 -19.56
C PHE A 317 6.53 14.64 -18.73
N TYR A 318 6.24 13.52 -19.39
CA TYR A 318 5.95 12.26 -18.71
C TYR A 318 7.17 11.69 -17.99
N ALA A 319 8.37 11.91 -18.54
CA ALA A 319 9.61 11.46 -17.92
C ALA A 319 9.89 12.22 -16.62
N HIS A 320 9.68 13.54 -16.63
CA HIS A 320 9.76 14.37 -15.42
C HIS A 320 8.67 14.01 -14.40
N LEU A 321 7.43 13.79 -14.85
CA LEU A 321 6.33 13.38 -13.98
C LEU A 321 6.57 12.03 -13.29
N VAL A 322 6.93 11.00 -14.06
CA VAL A 322 7.23 9.67 -13.52
C VAL A 322 8.45 9.70 -12.61
N ASN A 323 9.49 10.47 -12.96
CA ASN A 323 10.65 10.66 -12.09
C ASN A 323 10.26 11.31 -10.76
N ARG A 324 9.41 12.35 -10.80
CA ARG A 324 8.94 13.04 -9.60
C ARG A 324 8.11 12.13 -8.70
N LEU A 325 7.27 11.27 -9.29
CA LEU A 325 6.56 10.22 -8.55
C LEU A 325 7.54 9.24 -7.90
N CYS A 326 8.60 8.81 -8.62
CA CYS A 326 9.63 7.93 -8.08
C CYS A 326 10.45 8.56 -6.94
N GLU A 327 10.68 9.88 -6.95
CA GLU A 327 11.33 10.61 -5.87
C GLU A 327 10.46 10.74 -4.63
N TYR A 328 9.13 10.84 -4.81
CA TYR A 328 8.19 11.06 -3.73
C TYR A 328 8.02 9.84 -2.81
N ASP A 329 7.86 8.64 -3.38
CA ASP A 329 7.70 7.41 -2.58
C ASP A 329 8.21 6.16 -3.33
N ARG A 330 8.88 5.25 -2.59
CA ARG A 330 9.40 3.98 -3.10
C ARG A 330 8.32 3.10 -3.74
N ARG A 331 7.06 3.23 -3.33
CA ARG A 331 5.93 2.52 -3.97
C ARG A 331 5.79 2.84 -5.46
N PHE A 332 6.07 4.09 -5.86
CA PHE A 332 6.01 4.50 -7.26
C PHE A 332 7.21 4.00 -8.05
N GLN A 333 8.38 3.84 -7.43
CA GLN A 333 9.52 3.15 -8.03
C GLN A 333 9.16 1.69 -8.35
N LEU A 334 8.54 0.98 -7.39
CA LEU A 334 8.08 -0.40 -7.60
C LEU A 334 7.01 -0.50 -8.69
N ALA A 335 6.03 0.41 -8.69
CA ALA A 335 5.01 0.47 -9.74
C ALA A 335 5.62 0.70 -11.13
N THR A 336 6.61 1.60 -11.24
CA THR A 336 7.32 1.88 -12.50
C THR A 336 8.13 0.68 -12.97
N GLN A 337 8.78 -0.03 -12.05
CA GLN A 337 9.50 -1.27 -12.33
C GLN A 337 8.57 -2.37 -12.84
N PHE A 338 7.44 -2.61 -12.18
CA PHE A 338 6.47 -3.61 -12.65
C PHE A 338 5.85 -3.22 -13.99
N SER A 339 5.51 -1.94 -14.18
CA SER A 339 5.00 -1.44 -15.46
C SER A 339 6.02 -1.65 -16.57
N PHE A 340 7.32 -1.47 -16.33
CA PHE A 340 8.35 -1.81 -17.31
C PHE A 340 8.32 -3.30 -17.66
N TRP A 341 8.33 -4.18 -16.66
CA TRP A 341 8.35 -5.63 -16.87
C TRP A 341 7.13 -6.13 -17.63
N ASP A 342 5.95 -5.57 -17.35
CA ASP A 342 4.74 -5.91 -18.08
C ASP A 342 4.82 -5.46 -19.54
N ARG A 343 5.43 -4.31 -19.83
CA ARG A 343 5.69 -3.87 -21.22
C ARG A 343 6.73 -4.71 -21.92
N VAL A 344 7.77 -5.16 -21.22
CA VAL A 344 8.78 -6.08 -21.77
C VAL A 344 8.12 -7.39 -22.19
N LYS A 345 7.21 -7.95 -21.38
CA LYS A 345 6.44 -9.15 -21.73
C LYS A 345 5.52 -8.92 -22.94
N ALA A 346 4.92 -7.73 -23.04
CA ALA A 346 4.01 -7.35 -24.13
C ALA A 346 4.70 -6.65 -25.33
N LEU A 347 6.03 -6.75 -25.49
CA LEU A 347 6.78 -6.03 -26.54
C LEU A 347 6.29 -6.30 -27.96
N LYS A 348 5.78 -7.50 -28.21
CA LYS A 348 5.24 -7.91 -29.51
C LYS A 348 4.06 -7.05 -29.95
N GLU A 349 3.31 -6.48 -29.01
CA GLU A 349 2.13 -5.65 -29.27
C GLU A 349 2.50 -4.17 -29.52
N LEU A 350 3.71 -3.74 -29.15
CA LEU A 350 4.12 -2.33 -29.27
C LEU A 350 4.63 -1.97 -30.66
N GLU A 351 4.26 -0.78 -31.13
CA GLU A 351 4.76 -0.19 -32.36
C GLU A 351 6.17 0.41 -32.20
N ALA A 352 6.85 0.66 -33.32
CA ALA A 352 8.25 1.09 -33.31
C ALA A 352 8.50 2.47 -32.66
N TRP A 353 7.52 3.38 -32.71
CA TRP A 353 7.61 4.69 -32.04
C TRP A 353 7.32 4.57 -30.55
N GLN A 354 6.36 3.72 -30.14
CA GLN A 354 6.10 3.42 -28.73
C GLN A 354 7.34 2.83 -28.07
N LEU A 355 8.03 1.91 -28.75
CA LEU A 355 9.29 1.34 -28.28
C LEU A 355 10.36 2.42 -28.02
N ARG A 356 10.43 3.42 -28.91
CA ARG A 356 11.37 4.53 -28.80
C ARG A 356 11.04 5.43 -27.62
N ASN A 357 9.75 5.71 -27.40
CA ASN A 357 9.31 6.50 -26.25
C ASN A 357 9.58 5.76 -24.94
N LEU A 358 9.28 4.46 -24.89
CA LEU A 358 9.59 3.61 -23.74
C LEU A 358 11.09 3.63 -23.43
N ALA A 359 11.93 3.48 -24.45
CA ALA A 359 13.37 3.50 -24.28
C ALA A 359 13.89 4.83 -23.72
N ARG A 360 13.43 5.96 -24.29
CA ARG A 360 13.80 7.31 -23.84
C ARG A 360 13.31 7.60 -22.42
N LEU A 361 12.09 7.19 -22.08
CA LEU A 361 11.52 7.33 -20.74
C LEU A 361 12.40 6.63 -19.69
N PHE A 362 12.72 5.34 -19.90
CA PHE A 362 13.50 4.58 -18.94
C PHE A 362 14.97 5.00 -18.90
N ALA A 363 15.56 5.40 -20.03
CA ALA A 363 16.89 6.02 -20.05
C ALA A 363 16.94 7.28 -19.17
N PHE A 364 15.94 8.16 -19.30
CA PHE A 364 15.83 9.35 -18.46
C PHE A 364 15.71 9.00 -16.96
N LEU A 365 14.88 8.02 -16.61
CA LEU A 365 14.70 7.58 -15.22
C LEU A 365 15.99 6.98 -14.62
N PHE A 366 16.81 6.32 -15.42
CA PHE A 366 18.11 5.82 -14.98
C PHE A 366 19.08 6.96 -14.70
N LEU A 367 19.17 7.93 -15.62
CA LEU A 367 20.06 9.10 -15.52
C LEU A 367 19.67 10.03 -14.35
N LYS A 368 18.37 10.28 -14.14
CA LYS A 368 17.86 11.08 -13.01
C LYS A 368 17.78 10.33 -11.68
N ARG A 369 18.33 9.12 -11.61
CA ARG A 369 18.38 8.30 -10.40
C ARG A 369 17.01 7.81 -9.88
N GLY A 370 15.92 8.01 -10.63
CA GLY A 370 14.55 7.59 -10.28
C GLY A 370 14.36 6.07 -10.27
N LEU A 371 15.05 5.33 -11.15
CA LEU A 371 15.16 3.87 -11.07
C LEU A 371 16.59 3.38 -11.29
N PRO A 372 17.00 2.23 -10.70
CA PRO A 372 18.26 1.59 -11.01
C PRO A 372 18.17 0.79 -12.32
N ILE A 373 19.26 0.75 -13.11
CA ILE A 373 19.34 -0.06 -14.35
C ILE A 373 19.15 -1.57 -14.12
N SER A 374 19.24 -2.03 -12.86
CA SER A 374 18.92 -3.41 -12.44
C SER A 374 17.52 -3.88 -12.84
N VAL A 375 16.60 -2.95 -13.18
CA VAL A 375 15.28 -3.25 -13.74
C VAL A 375 15.38 -4.08 -15.04
N LEU A 376 16.47 -3.93 -15.80
CA LEU A 376 16.73 -4.72 -17.02
C LEU A 376 16.98 -6.22 -16.75
N LYS A 377 17.14 -6.66 -15.49
CA LYS A 377 17.32 -8.08 -15.14
C LYS A 377 16.18 -9.00 -15.57
N ALA A 378 14.99 -8.44 -15.85
CA ALA A 378 13.85 -9.22 -16.34
C ALA A 378 14.00 -9.64 -17.82
N ILE A 379 15.01 -9.10 -18.52
CA ILE A 379 15.31 -9.44 -19.91
C ILE A 379 16.31 -10.59 -19.93
N GLN A 380 15.98 -11.65 -20.67
CA GLN A 380 16.88 -12.77 -20.89
C GLN A 380 17.84 -12.45 -22.04
N PHE A 381 19.06 -12.02 -21.72
CA PHE A 381 20.06 -11.60 -22.72
C PHE A 381 20.61 -12.74 -23.59
N SER A 382 20.46 -14.00 -23.14
CA SER A 382 20.86 -15.18 -23.90
C SER A 382 19.98 -15.44 -25.12
N ASP A 383 18.72 -15.01 -25.09
CA ASP A 383 17.74 -15.22 -26.16
C ASP A 383 16.91 -13.95 -26.39
N LEU A 384 17.43 -13.08 -27.27
CA LEU A 384 16.85 -11.77 -27.55
C LEU A 384 16.08 -11.80 -28.87
N ASP A 385 14.77 -11.62 -28.81
CA ASP A 385 13.97 -11.39 -30.01
C ASP A 385 14.26 -10.00 -30.61
N LYS A 386 13.89 -9.79 -31.87
CA LYS A 386 14.18 -8.55 -32.62
C LYS A 386 13.67 -7.29 -31.91
N LYS A 387 12.51 -7.35 -31.24
CA LYS A 387 11.94 -6.18 -30.54
C LYS A 387 12.65 -5.92 -29.21
N THR A 388 12.97 -6.95 -28.42
CA THR A 388 13.73 -6.76 -27.16
C THR A 388 15.14 -6.27 -27.44
N LEU A 389 15.82 -6.82 -28.45
CA LEU A 389 17.13 -6.32 -28.90
C LEU A 389 17.07 -4.82 -29.22
N ARG A 390 16.04 -4.40 -29.97
CA ARG A 390 15.84 -3.00 -30.33
C ARG A 390 15.56 -2.12 -29.11
N LEU A 391 14.76 -2.59 -28.15
CA LEU A 391 14.49 -1.86 -26.92
C LEU A 391 15.77 -1.62 -26.12
N VAL A 392 16.52 -2.68 -25.82
CA VAL A 392 17.75 -2.60 -25.02
C VAL A 392 18.77 -1.71 -25.70
N ARG A 393 18.94 -1.86 -27.03
CA ARG A 393 19.80 -0.99 -27.81
C ARG A 393 19.39 0.47 -27.71
N GLN A 394 18.10 0.78 -27.84
CA GLN A 394 17.62 2.16 -27.74
C GLN A 394 17.81 2.73 -26.33
N ILE A 395 17.54 1.95 -25.28
CA ILE A 395 17.77 2.37 -23.88
C ILE A 395 19.24 2.71 -23.67
N LEU A 396 20.14 1.78 -24.00
CA LEU A 396 21.58 1.98 -23.76
C LEU A 396 22.15 3.10 -24.62
N MET A 397 21.74 3.23 -25.88
CA MET A 397 22.13 4.36 -26.72
C MET A 397 21.62 5.69 -26.17
N SER A 398 20.39 5.75 -25.65
CA SER A 398 19.85 6.96 -25.02
C SER A 398 20.53 7.30 -23.70
N VAL A 399 21.06 6.33 -22.96
CA VAL A 399 21.89 6.57 -21.76
C VAL A 399 23.29 7.03 -22.15
N LEU A 400 23.95 6.32 -23.07
CA LEU A 400 25.35 6.54 -23.42
C LEU A 400 25.57 7.77 -24.31
N LEU A 401 24.63 8.13 -25.18
CA LEU A 401 24.72 9.30 -26.06
C LEU A 401 23.79 10.43 -25.60
N THR A 402 23.56 10.55 -24.29
CA THR A 402 22.79 11.68 -23.77
C THR A 402 23.60 12.96 -23.81
N ASP A 403 23.02 14.03 -24.36
CA ASP A 403 23.61 15.38 -24.38
C ASP A 403 23.13 16.23 -23.19
N THR A 404 22.06 15.79 -22.52
CA THR A 404 21.41 16.51 -21.42
C THR A 404 22.00 16.26 -20.04
N PHE A 405 22.82 15.22 -19.90
CA PHE A 405 23.46 14.84 -18.64
C PHE A 405 24.96 14.75 -18.82
N ASP A 406 25.68 15.01 -17.73
CA ASP A 406 27.12 14.92 -17.67
C ASP A 406 27.60 13.46 -17.71
N GLN A 407 28.90 13.31 -17.94
CA GLN A 407 29.55 12.00 -17.97
C GLN A 407 29.41 11.25 -16.63
N ASP A 408 29.42 11.97 -15.52
CA ASP A 408 29.30 11.38 -14.18
C ASP A 408 27.94 10.73 -13.97
N ALA A 409 26.84 11.37 -14.42
CA ALA A 409 25.52 10.75 -14.38
C ALA A 409 25.47 9.44 -15.18
N VAL A 410 26.14 9.37 -16.35
CA VAL A 410 26.22 8.14 -17.16
C VAL A 410 26.96 7.04 -16.39
N VAL A 411 28.12 7.37 -15.79
CA VAL A 411 28.93 6.43 -15.00
C VAL A 411 28.14 5.90 -13.80
N ASP A 412 27.42 6.78 -13.11
CA ASP A 412 26.61 6.45 -11.94
C ASP A 412 25.51 5.42 -12.23
N VAL A 413 24.92 5.44 -13.43
CA VAL A 413 23.92 4.43 -13.85
C VAL A 413 24.50 3.02 -13.68
N PHE A 414 25.74 2.81 -14.08
CA PHE A 414 26.42 1.52 -14.06
C PHE A 414 27.07 1.21 -12.70
N LEU A 415 27.58 2.21 -11.98
CA LEU A 415 28.14 2.04 -10.63
C LEU A 415 27.09 1.50 -9.65
N ARG A 416 25.82 1.90 -9.77
CA ARG A 416 24.74 1.43 -8.87
C ARG A 416 24.57 -0.08 -8.83
N ILE A 417 24.90 -0.77 -9.91
CA ILE A 417 24.80 -2.25 -9.97
C ILE A 417 26.13 -2.94 -9.73
N SER A 418 27.24 -2.21 -9.67
CA SER A 418 28.59 -2.80 -9.57
C SER A 418 28.84 -3.50 -8.23
N GLN A 419 28.26 -3.02 -7.14
CA GLN A 419 28.49 -3.55 -5.79
C GLN A 419 27.70 -4.83 -5.49
N SER A 420 26.63 -5.13 -6.23
CA SER A 420 25.75 -6.27 -5.94
C SER A 420 26.25 -7.55 -6.58
N THR A 421 26.61 -8.55 -5.76
CA THR A 421 27.02 -9.87 -6.23
C THR A 421 25.91 -10.64 -6.94
N LYS A 422 24.64 -10.35 -6.60
CA LYS A 422 23.45 -10.95 -7.23
C LYS A 422 23.19 -10.46 -8.66
N LEU A 423 23.89 -9.42 -9.12
CA LEU A 423 23.72 -8.83 -10.45
C LEU A 423 24.87 -9.14 -11.41
N ASN A 424 25.75 -10.09 -11.08
CA ASN A 424 26.90 -10.47 -11.92
C ASN A 424 26.51 -10.81 -13.35
N GLU A 425 25.50 -11.66 -13.53
CA GLU A 425 25.01 -12.07 -14.86
C GLU A 425 24.52 -10.87 -15.68
N LEU A 426 23.78 -9.95 -15.06
CA LEU A 426 23.31 -8.73 -15.73
C LEU A 426 24.49 -7.83 -16.11
N ARG A 427 25.49 -7.68 -15.25
CA ARG A 427 26.68 -6.86 -15.55
C ARG A 427 27.43 -7.38 -16.77
N GLU A 428 27.73 -8.67 -16.79
CA GLU A 428 28.42 -9.30 -17.92
C GLU A 428 27.56 -9.26 -19.20
N SER A 429 26.24 -9.47 -19.07
CA SER A 429 25.31 -9.34 -20.20
C SER A 429 25.30 -7.93 -20.78
N LEU A 430 25.29 -6.88 -19.93
CA LEU A 430 25.34 -5.49 -20.38
C LEU A 430 26.67 -5.15 -21.06
N LYS A 431 27.82 -5.58 -20.50
CA LYS A 431 29.13 -5.42 -21.14
C LYS A 431 29.14 -6.06 -22.52
N LEU A 432 28.79 -7.34 -22.61
CA LEU A 432 28.76 -8.09 -23.87
C LEU A 432 27.82 -7.42 -24.87
N PHE A 433 26.66 -6.94 -24.41
CA PHE A 433 25.71 -6.26 -25.26
C PHE A 433 26.27 -4.95 -25.84
N MET A 434 26.91 -4.11 -25.01
CA MET A 434 27.51 -2.85 -25.45
C MET A 434 28.60 -3.10 -26.52
N HIS A 435 29.49 -4.06 -26.28
CA HIS A 435 30.55 -4.41 -27.22
C HIS A 435 30.02 -5.01 -28.52
N HIS A 436 29.12 -5.99 -28.43
CA HIS A 436 28.69 -6.76 -29.60
C HIS A 436 27.60 -6.05 -30.43
N PHE A 437 26.67 -5.32 -29.79
CA PHE A 437 25.52 -4.74 -30.48
C PHE A 437 25.60 -3.23 -30.67
N LEU A 438 26.36 -2.50 -29.84
CA LEU A 438 26.53 -1.06 -29.99
C LEU A 438 27.83 -0.74 -30.75
N LEU A 439 28.99 -1.11 -30.21
CA LEU A 439 30.29 -0.76 -30.79
C LEU A 439 30.53 -1.36 -32.18
N LYS A 440 30.14 -2.62 -32.42
CA LYS A 440 30.23 -3.21 -33.78
C LYS A 440 29.36 -2.49 -34.82
N ASN A 441 28.34 -1.76 -34.38
CA ASN A 441 27.44 -1.01 -35.26
C ASN A 441 27.74 0.51 -35.26
N LYS A 442 28.87 0.95 -34.70
CA LYS A 442 29.25 2.37 -34.61
C LYS A 442 29.42 3.06 -35.96
N SER A 443 29.74 2.29 -37.01
CA SER A 443 29.87 2.78 -38.39
C SER A 443 28.60 3.40 -38.98
N LYS A 444 27.45 3.24 -38.32
CA LYS A 444 26.17 3.86 -38.70
C LYS A 444 25.92 5.22 -38.02
N LEU A 445 26.83 5.66 -37.14
CA LEU A 445 26.75 6.93 -36.40
C LEU A 445 27.66 7.97 -37.07
N SER A 446 27.49 9.25 -36.71
CA SER A 446 28.49 10.26 -37.06
C SER A 446 29.82 9.97 -36.36
N PRO A 447 30.97 10.39 -36.90
CA PRO A 447 32.28 10.15 -36.29
C PRO A 447 32.33 10.65 -34.84
N GLU A 448 31.82 11.85 -34.56
CA GLU A 448 31.73 12.41 -33.20
C GLU A 448 30.91 11.54 -32.23
N GLN A 449 29.77 11.01 -32.69
CA GLN A 449 28.93 10.12 -31.88
C GLN A 449 29.56 8.74 -31.68
N ALA A 450 30.34 8.26 -32.65
CA ALA A 450 31.05 6.99 -32.54
C ALA A 450 32.18 7.09 -31.52
N ASP A 451 32.96 8.17 -31.54
CA ASP A 451 34.04 8.43 -30.58
C ASP A 451 33.47 8.60 -29.16
N LEU A 452 32.39 9.39 -29.01
CA LEU A 452 31.70 9.55 -27.73
C LEU A 452 31.14 8.22 -27.20
N LEU A 453 30.58 7.38 -28.08
CA LEU A 453 30.07 6.07 -27.70
C LEU A 453 31.19 5.16 -27.17
N GLU A 454 32.35 5.15 -27.83
CA GLU A 454 33.52 4.38 -27.38
C GLU A 454 34.01 4.82 -26.00
N GLU A 455 34.13 6.14 -25.81
CA GLU A 455 34.53 6.71 -24.52
C GLU A 455 33.53 6.33 -23.41
N ARG A 456 32.24 6.56 -23.63
CA ARG A 456 31.19 6.27 -22.63
C ARG A 456 31.05 4.78 -22.35
N VAL A 457 31.25 3.90 -23.33
CA VAL A 457 31.27 2.44 -23.12
C VAL A 457 32.49 2.02 -22.30
N ALA A 458 33.68 2.57 -22.56
CA ALA A 458 34.87 2.28 -21.78
C ALA A 458 34.71 2.70 -20.30
N LEU A 459 34.05 3.83 -20.06
CA LEU A 459 33.71 4.30 -18.71
C LEU A 459 32.66 3.41 -18.04
N ALA A 460 31.63 3.00 -18.78
CA ALA A 460 30.62 2.05 -18.29
C ALA A 460 31.25 0.71 -17.89
N ASP A 461 32.19 0.18 -18.68
CA ASP A 461 32.90 -1.06 -18.35
C ASP A 461 33.72 -0.93 -17.06
N LYS A 462 34.46 0.16 -16.89
CA LYS A 462 35.19 0.47 -15.65
C LYS A 462 34.25 0.54 -14.46
N ALA A 463 33.10 1.21 -14.62
CA ALA A 463 32.07 1.31 -13.60
C ALA A 463 31.51 -0.07 -13.21
N LEU A 464 31.19 -0.92 -14.19
CA LEU A 464 30.66 -2.26 -13.95
C LEU A 464 31.67 -3.20 -13.28
N ALA A 465 32.96 -3.04 -13.60
CA ALA A 465 34.07 -3.82 -13.02
C ALA A 465 34.50 -3.39 -11.61
N SER A 466 34.19 -2.14 -11.21
CA SER A 466 34.62 -1.57 -9.92
C SER A 466 34.27 -2.42 -8.68
N GLY A 467 33.16 -3.17 -8.71
CA GLY A 467 32.74 -4.04 -7.59
C GLY A 467 33.29 -5.47 -7.62
N GLN A 468 34.09 -5.87 -8.63
CA GLN A 468 34.75 -7.19 -8.67
C GLN A 468 36.03 -7.26 -7.82
N LYS A 469 36.65 -6.12 -7.48
CA LYS A 469 37.96 -6.05 -6.79
C LYS A 469 38.00 -6.54 -5.33
N LYS A 470 36.91 -7.08 -4.76
CA LYS A 470 36.87 -7.56 -3.36
C LYS A 470 37.07 -9.07 -3.17
N PHE A 471 37.33 -9.85 -4.23
CA PHE A 471 37.53 -11.31 -4.13
C PHE A 471 38.75 -11.81 -4.90
N SER A 472 39.89 -11.17 -4.70
CA SER A 472 41.19 -11.74 -5.08
C SER A 472 42.23 -11.35 -4.02
N LEU A 473 42.18 -12.04 -2.88
CA LEU A 473 43.27 -12.31 -1.94
C LEU A 473 42.80 -13.35 -0.93
#